data_AF-A0A6P1YFK1-F1
#
_entry.id   AF-A0A6P1YFK1-F1
#
_cell.length_a   1.000
_cell.length_b   1.000
_cell.length_c   1.000
_cell.angle_alpha   90.00
_cell.angle_beta   90.00
_cell.angle_gamma   90.00
#
_symmetry.space_group_name_H-M   'P 1'
#
loop_
_entity.id
_entity.type
_entity.pdbx_description
1 polymer ?
#
loop_
_entity_poly.entity_id
_entity_poly.type
_entity_poly.pdbx_seq_one_letter_code
_entity_poly.pdbx_strand_id
1 'polypeptide(L)'
;MKKLIFFILVAFLVLTSCNSNSNIKVDNTKIDKLEIENLELKSKIQELERENKKLKEKDNLYESHIDDENFEWINIKNWDKVIISNPITNEKVEITENELFKMIDLREILSPLTIHYVASEWLPNVQPYVFDFIKGDSTYRIEVKGHNIIEFKDKYYNVSEGFYRLGNALVFPPTYMKVDNILGKMYYSSYMIEKTLNFNNEYEKTLHSDIGLIHAFPQYIEKGISKGDLVIIDKLPKGNVKLVSTLEFYWHGNIIIMNIYDYNDIESKYIEIIDNEKKIIYEQKNKGNIRLFFGM
;
A
#
# COMPACT_ATOMS: atom_id res chain seq x y z
N MET A 1 38.08 -77.94 -2.14
CA MET A 1 36.90 -77.04 -1.98
C MET A 1 37.22 -75.72 -1.26
N LYS A 2 38.06 -75.66 -0.21
CA LYS A 2 38.40 -74.39 0.48
C LYS A 2 39.11 -73.33 -0.40
N LYS A 3 39.96 -73.74 -1.36
CA LYS A 3 40.67 -72.81 -2.27
C LYS A 3 39.77 -72.18 -3.34
N LEU A 4 38.67 -72.84 -3.72
CA LEU A 4 37.71 -72.33 -4.72
C LEU A 4 36.82 -71.23 -4.12
N ILE A 5 36.39 -71.43 -2.88
CA ILE A 5 35.60 -70.45 -2.12
C ILE A 5 36.42 -69.16 -1.88
N PHE A 6 37.73 -69.30 -1.60
CA PHE A 6 38.62 -68.16 -1.43
C PHE A 6 38.79 -67.34 -2.72
N PHE A 7 38.89 -67.99 -3.88
CA PHE A 7 38.96 -67.30 -5.17
C PHE A 7 37.66 -66.57 -5.54
N ILE A 8 36.50 -67.15 -5.20
CA ILE A 8 35.19 -66.52 -5.42
C ILE A 8 35.02 -65.30 -4.49
N LEU A 9 35.48 -65.39 -3.24
CA LEU A 9 35.44 -64.27 -2.28
C LEU A 9 36.36 -63.11 -2.68
N VAL A 10 37.56 -63.41 -3.18
CA VAL A 10 38.48 -62.39 -3.69
C VAL A 10 37.93 -61.76 -4.97
N ALA A 11 37.29 -62.53 -5.86
CA ALA A 11 36.63 -61.98 -7.05
C ALA A 11 35.44 -61.05 -6.70
N PHE A 12 34.64 -61.39 -5.67
CA PHE A 12 33.57 -60.52 -5.17
C PHE A 12 34.09 -59.24 -4.51
N LEU A 13 35.24 -59.29 -3.84
CA LEU A 13 35.88 -58.10 -3.24
C LEU A 13 36.54 -57.18 -4.28
N VAL A 14 37.05 -57.73 -5.38
CA VAL A 14 37.60 -56.92 -6.49
C VAL A 14 36.47 -56.31 -7.34
N LEU A 15 35.35 -57.01 -7.53
CA LEU A 15 34.18 -56.47 -8.23
C LEU A 15 33.41 -55.41 -7.42
N THR A 16 33.49 -55.44 -6.08
CA THR A 16 32.87 -54.41 -5.22
C THR A 16 33.82 -53.24 -4.89
N SER A 17 35.13 -53.37 -5.10
CA SER A 17 36.10 -52.26 -4.94
C SER A 17 36.44 -51.52 -6.24
N CYS A 18 35.95 -51.98 -7.39
CA CYS A 18 35.97 -51.24 -8.65
C CYS A 18 34.60 -50.62 -8.98
N ASN A 19 34.06 -49.80 -8.08
CA ASN A 19 33.10 -48.76 -8.50
C ASN A 19 33.07 -47.54 -7.57
N SER A 20 34.22 -47.13 -7.05
CA SER A 20 34.41 -45.85 -6.37
C SER A 20 34.88 -44.75 -7.32
N ASN A 21 34.30 -44.68 -8.52
CA ASN A 21 34.48 -43.56 -9.43
C ASN A 21 33.30 -43.38 -10.40
N SER A 22 32.07 -43.70 -9.95
CA SER A 22 30.94 -42.93 -10.47
C SER A 22 31.08 -41.54 -9.88
N ASN A 23 31.57 -40.60 -10.68
CA ASN A 23 31.28 -39.20 -10.50
C ASN A 23 29.77 -39.11 -10.22
N ILE A 24 29.40 -38.96 -8.95
CA ILE A 24 28.13 -38.34 -8.60
C ILE A 24 28.33 -36.91 -9.11
N LYS A 25 28.09 -36.71 -10.42
CA LYS A 25 27.58 -35.45 -10.91
C LYS A 25 26.28 -35.32 -10.16
N VAL A 26 26.37 -34.75 -8.96
CA VAL A 26 25.26 -34.05 -8.35
C VAL A 26 24.74 -33.21 -9.49
N ASP A 27 23.53 -33.54 -9.92
CA ASP A 27 22.86 -32.87 -11.01
C ASP A 27 22.55 -31.48 -10.47
N ASN A 28 23.58 -30.61 -10.45
CA ASN A 28 23.54 -29.28 -9.85
C ASN A 28 22.39 -28.51 -10.48
N THR A 29 22.12 -28.73 -11.77
CA THR A 29 20.93 -28.26 -12.48
C THR A 29 19.60 -28.64 -11.82
N LYS A 30 19.49 -29.83 -11.22
CA LYS A 30 18.30 -30.27 -10.49
C LYS A 30 18.24 -29.70 -9.07
N ILE A 31 19.39 -29.51 -8.43
CA ILE A 31 19.48 -28.82 -7.12
C ILE A 31 19.14 -27.35 -7.27
N ASP A 32 19.77 -26.65 -8.21
CA ASP A 32 19.52 -25.25 -8.53
C ASP A 32 18.04 -25.03 -8.88
N LYS A 33 17.44 -25.94 -9.66
CA LYS A 33 16.01 -25.89 -9.98
C LYS A 33 15.13 -26.04 -8.74
N LEU A 34 15.45 -26.98 -7.85
CA LEU A 34 14.72 -27.17 -6.59
C LEU A 34 14.94 -26.00 -5.62
N GLU A 35 16.11 -25.38 -5.62
CA GLU A 35 16.39 -24.18 -4.81
C GLU A 35 15.58 -22.99 -5.30
N ILE A 36 15.48 -22.78 -6.62
CA ILE A 36 14.62 -21.76 -7.23
C ILE A 36 13.15 -22.03 -6.90
N GLU A 37 12.65 -23.25 -7.11
CA GLU A 37 11.27 -23.62 -6.78
C GLU A 37 10.97 -23.42 -5.28
N ASN A 38 11.93 -23.73 -4.40
CA ASN A 38 11.77 -23.54 -2.95
C ASN A 38 11.76 -22.05 -2.56
N LEU A 39 12.56 -21.21 -3.22
CA LEU A 39 12.51 -19.76 -3.03
C LEU A 39 11.17 -19.17 -3.50
N GLU A 40 10.68 -19.60 -4.67
CA GLU A 40 9.35 -19.22 -5.18
C GLU A 40 8.23 -19.63 -4.22
N LEU A 41 8.27 -20.86 -3.70
CA LEU A 41 7.29 -21.36 -2.74
C LEU A 41 7.33 -20.58 -1.42
N LYS A 42 8.53 -20.24 -0.91
CA LYS A 42 8.66 -19.43 0.31
C LYS A 42 8.09 -18.03 0.12
N SER A 43 8.39 -17.39 -1.01
CA SER A 43 7.80 -16.09 -1.37
C SER A 43 6.27 -16.18 -1.40
N LYS A 44 5.76 -17.27 -1.99
CA LYS A 44 4.32 -17.52 -2.07
C LYS A 44 3.65 -17.74 -0.72
N ILE A 45 4.31 -18.45 0.19
CA ILE A 45 3.81 -18.65 1.56
C ILE A 45 3.73 -17.32 2.31
N GLN A 46 4.78 -16.50 2.27
CA GLN A 46 4.81 -15.22 2.99
C GLN A 46 3.70 -14.27 2.51
N GLU A 47 3.44 -14.25 1.20
CA GLU A 47 2.40 -13.38 0.63
C GLU A 47 0.99 -13.90 0.95
N LEU A 48 0.75 -15.22 0.93
CA LEU A 48 -0.51 -15.82 1.41
C LEU A 48 -0.76 -15.57 2.91
N GLU A 49 0.29 -15.58 3.73
CA GLU A 49 0.18 -15.23 5.15
C GLU A 49 -0.24 -13.77 5.35
N ARG A 50 0.28 -12.84 4.53
CA ARG A 50 -0.14 -11.43 4.52
C ARG A 50 -1.61 -11.28 4.10
N GLU A 51 -2.04 -11.94 3.02
CA GLU A 51 -3.44 -11.92 2.58
C GLU A 51 -4.38 -12.43 3.68
N ASN A 52 -4.03 -13.55 4.32
CA ASN A 52 -4.84 -14.13 5.39
C ASN A 52 -4.92 -13.22 6.62
N LYS A 53 -3.84 -12.50 6.94
CA LYS A 53 -3.84 -11.48 8.00
C LYS A 53 -4.77 -10.31 7.66
N LYS A 54 -4.68 -9.76 6.44
CA LYS A 54 -5.58 -8.69 5.96
C LYS A 54 -7.06 -9.10 6.04
N LEU A 55 -7.37 -10.33 5.61
CA LEU A 55 -8.73 -10.87 5.68
C LEU A 55 -9.24 -10.97 7.13
N LYS A 56 -8.41 -11.46 8.07
CA LYS A 56 -8.78 -11.50 9.49
C LYS A 56 -9.01 -10.12 10.10
N GLU A 57 -8.18 -9.15 9.76
CA GLU A 57 -8.36 -7.75 10.22
C GLU A 57 -9.68 -7.18 9.69
N LYS A 58 -10.00 -7.47 8.43
CA LYS A 58 -11.29 -7.10 7.83
C LYS A 58 -12.46 -7.82 8.49
N ASP A 59 -12.36 -9.12 8.75
CA ASP A 59 -13.43 -9.87 9.42
C ASP A 59 -13.68 -9.30 10.84
N ASN A 60 -12.62 -9.03 11.61
CA ASN A 60 -12.74 -8.39 12.92
C ASN A 60 -13.37 -7.00 12.85
N LEU A 61 -13.01 -6.19 11.84
CA LEU A 61 -13.62 -4.89 11.59
C LEU A 61 -15.13 -5.05 11.37
N TYR A 62 -15.54 -6.01 10.54
CA TYR A 62 -16.93 -6.25 10.19
C TYR A 62 -17.74 -6.88 11.34
N GLU A 63 -17.10 -7.68 12.20
CA GLU A 63 -17.68 -8.19 13.45
C GLU A 63 -17.83 -7.09 14.52
N SER A 64 -16.99 -6.05 14.47
CA SER A 64 -16.96 -4.96 15.46
C SER A 64 -18.04 -3.88 15.29
N HIS A 65 -19.05 -4.10 14.42
CA HIS A 65 -19.89 -3.00 13.95
C HIS A 65 -21.28 -2.85 14.59
N ILE A 66 -21.47 -1.63 15.14
CA ILE A 66 -22.54 -0.67 14.81
C ILE A 66 -23.97 -1.21 14.88
N ASP A 67 -24.54 -1.22 16.09
CA ASP A 67 -26.00 -1.30 16.33
C ASP A 67 -26.64 0.11 16.25
N ASP A 68 -26.32 0.92 15.22
CA ASP A 68 -27.05 2.17 14.95
C ASP A 68 -27.63 2.13 13.53
N GLU A 69 -28.94 1.87 13.43
CA GLU A 69 -29.71 1.84 12.18
C GLU A 69 -29.53 3.10 11.33
N ASN A 70 -29.14 4.23 11.94
CA ASN A 70 -28.87 5.47 11.23
C ASN A 70 -27.71 5.35 10.22
N PHE A 71 -26.83 4.36 10.38
CA PHE A 71 -25.67 4.14 9.52
C PHE A 71 -25.84 2.98 8.54
N GLU A 72 -27.02 2.38 8.36
CA GLU A 72 -27.22 1.28 7.41
C GLU A 72 -26.74 1.62 5.97
N TRP A 73 -26.83 2.89 5.59
CA TRP A 73 -26.44 3.42 4.30
C TRP A 73 -24.94 3.29 3.99
N ILE A 74 -24.07 3.11 4.99
CA ILE A 74 -22.62 2.95 4.77
C ILE A 74 -22.29 1.66 4.00
N ASN A 75 -23.24 0.72 3.97
CA ASN A 75 -23.14 -0.53 3.21
C ASN A 75 -23.51 -0.37 1.72
N ILE A 76 -24.02 0.80 1.31
CA ILE A 76 -24.34 1.06 -0.09
C ILE A 76 -23.04 1.02 -0.90
N LYS A 77 -23.00 0.12 -1.88
CA LYS A 77 -21.91 0.03 -2.85
C LYS A 77 -22.22 0.95 -4.02
N ASN A 78 -21.26 1.79 -4.41
CA ASN A 78 -21.30 2.71 -5.57
C ASN A 78 -22.24 3.91 -5.40
N TRP A 79 -21.68 5.04 -4.96
CA TRP A 79 -22.35 6.33 -4.87
C TRP A 79 -22.51 6.97 -6.26
N ASP A 80 -23.61 7.69 -6.48
CA ASP A 80 -23.79 8.41 -7.75
C ASP A 80 -22.89 9.65 -7.78
N LYS A 81 -22.71 10.27 -6.61
CA LYS A 81 -21.82 11.40 -6.39
C LYS A 81 -21.47 11.52 -4.90
N VAL A 82 -20.26 12.02 -4.63
CA VAL A 82 -19.91 12.58 -3.32
C VAL A 82 -19.47 14.04 -3.49
N ILE A 83 -20.00 14.94 -2.67
CA ILE A 83 -19.54 16.33 -2.61
C ILE A 83 -18.83 16.53 -1.28
N ILE A 84 -17.59 17.02 -1.35
CA ILE A 84 -16.82 17.43 -0.18
C ILE A 84 -16.76 18.94 -0.20
N SER A 85 -17.20 19.59 0.86
CA SER A 85 -17.19 21.05 0.96
C SER A 85 -16.55 21.53 2.25
N ASN A 86 -16.00 22.73 2.19
CA ASN A 86 -15.48 23.45 3.34
C ASN A 86 -16.38 24.66 3.63
N PRO A 87 -17.14 24.67 4.74
CA PRO A 87 -18.07 25.75 5.03
C PRO A 87 -17.38 27.07 5.42
N ILE A 88 -16.08 27.06 5.75
CA ILE A 88 -15.32 28.29 6.04
C ILE A 88 -14.83 28.94 4.76
N THR A 89 -14.27 28.16 3.82
CA THR A 89 -13.71 28.70 2.57
C THR A 89 -14.74 28.76 1.43
N ASN A 90 -15.91 28.12 1.60
CA ASN A 90 -16.91 27.87 0.55
C ASN A 90 -16.39 27.08 -0.66
N GLU A 91 -15.21 26.46 -0.54
CA GLU A 91 -14.68 25.58 -1.56
C GLU A 91 -15.41 24.24 -1.53
N LYS A 92 -15.56 23.65 -2.70
CA LYS A 92 -16.15 22.32 -2.85
C LYS A 92 -15.47 21.54 -3.96
N VAL A 93 -15.41 20.24 -3.76
CA VAL A 93 -14.96 19.27 -4.74
C VAL A 93 -16.10 18.27 -4.96
N GLU A 94 -16.48 18.12 -6.22
CA GLU A 94 -17.48 17.17 -6.65
C GLU A 94 -16.78 15.96 -7.24
N ILE A 95 -17.05 14.79 -6.68
CA ILE A 95 -16.43 13.54 -7.08
C ILE A 95 -17.52 12.65 -7.65
N THR A 96 -17.48 12.51 -8.97
CA THR A 96 -18.34 11.62 -9.76
C THR A 96 -17.62 10.33 -10.13
N GLU A 97 -16.32 10.23 -9.86
CA GLU A 97 -15.56 9.01 -10.10
C GLU A 97 -15.95 7.94 -9.09
N ASN A 98 -16.63 6.94 -9.62
CA ASN A 98 -16.94 5.72 -8.90
C ASN A 98 -15.68 5.04 -8.32
N GLU A 99 -14.48 5.16 -8.92
CA GLU A 99 -13.32 4.37 -8.49
C GLU A 99 -12.73 4.78 -7.13
N LEU A 100 -12.49 6.07 -6.87
CA LEU A 100 -11.89 6.52 -5.60
C LEU A 100 -12.75 6.12 -4.39
N PHE A 101 -14.06 6.38 -4.45
CA PHE A 101 -14.99 6.01 -3.39
C PHE A 101 -15.36 4.53 -3.37
N LYS A 102 -15.22 3.79 -4.48
CA LYS A 102 -15.28 2.31 -4.44
C LYS A 102 -14.15 1.72 -3.63
N MET A 103 -13.00 2.39 -3.55
CA MET A 103 -11.84 1.95 -2.78
C MET A 103 -11.94 2.33 -1.30
N ILE A 104 -12.73 3.36 -0.99
CA ILE A 104 -12.98 3.80 0.37
C ILE A 104 -14.10 2.93 0.99
N ASP A 105 -13.72 2.02 1.88
CA ASP A 105 -14.71 1.32 2.72
C ASP A 105 -15.17 2.28 3.82
N LEU A 106 -16.38 2.81 3.71
CA LEU A 106 -16.92 3.75 4.70
C LEU A 106 -16.99 3.14 6.09
N ARG A 107 -17.08 1.81 6.20
CA ARG A 107 -16.98 1.09 7.48
C ARG A 107 -15.61 1.24 8.12
N GLU A 108 -14.56 1.13 7.33
CA GLU A 108 -13.19 1.33 7.81
C GLU A 108 -12.96 2.78 8.23
N ILE A 109 -13.42 3.74 7.41
CA ILE A 109 -13.31 5.16 7.74
C ILE A 109 -14.08 5.51 9.02
N LEU A 110 -15.29 4.97 9.20
CA LEU A 110 -16.11 5.26 10.38
C LEU A 110 -15.65 4.50 11.62
N SER A 111 -14.81 3.47 11.48
CA SER A 111 -14.39 2.66 12.62
C SER A 111 -13.31 3.33 13.46
N PRO A 112 -13.35 3.25 14.81
CA PRO A 112 -14.48 2.78 15.60
C PRO A 112 -15.59 3.83 15.62
N LEU A 113 -16.83 3.45 15.28
CA LEU A 113 -17.96 4.36 15.34
C LEU A 113 -18.62 4.27 16.71
N THR A 114 -18.41 5.26 17.56
CA THR A 114 -18.96 5.28 18.93
C THR A 114 -19.61 6.62 19.24
N ILE A 115 -20.71 6.61 20.00
CA ILE A 115 -21.37 7.85 20.41
C ILE A 115 -20.40 8.70 21.21
N HIS A 116 -20.27 9.96 20.81
CA HIS A 116 -19.43 10.93 21.49
C HIS A 116 -20.31 11.97 22.17
N TYR A 117 -20.10 12.22 23.45
CA TYR A 117 -20.73 13.33 24.15
C TYR A 117 -19.81 14.55 24.04
N VAL A 118 -20.31 15.63 23.45
CA VAL A 118 -19.59 16.90 23.34
C VAL A 118 -20.41 18.02 23.97
N ALA A 119 -19.80 18.74 24.91
CA ALA A 119 -20.23 20.12 25.17
C ALA A 119 -19.68 20.97 24.02
N SER A 120 -20.54 21.65 23.27
CA SER A 120 -20.20 22.36 22.01
C SER A 120 -18.98 23.29 22.09
N GLU A 121 -18.63 23.77 23.29
CA GLU A 121 -17.47 24.59 23.59
C GLU A 121 -16.11 23.85 23.47
N TRP A 122 -16.12 22.52 23.36
CA TRP A 122 -14.93 21.65 23.43
C TRP A 122 -14.55 21.06 22.06
N LEU A 123 -15.23 21.47 20.98
CA LEU A 123 -14.91 20.96 19.66
C LEU A 123 -13.50 21.39 19.23
N PRO A 124 -12.68 20.47 18.68
CA PRO A 124 -11.35 20.79 18.19
C PRO A 124 -11.38 21.93 17.17
N ASN A 125 -10.44 22.87 17.26
CA ASN A 125 -10.25 23.91 16.25
C ASN A 125 -9.55 23.34 15.01
N VAL A 126 -10.28 22.52 14.26
CA VAL A 126 -9.82 21.93 13.00
C VAL A 126 -10.68 22.48 11.86
N GLN A 127 -10.13 22.47 10.66
CA GLN A 127 -10.85 22.91 9.48
C GLN A 127 -12.05 21.97 9.24
N PRO A 128 -13.30 22.48 9.25
CA PRO A 128 -14.48 21.65 9.11
C PRO A 128 -14.65 21.20 7.66
N TYR A 129 -15.15 19.98 7.48
CA TYR A 129 -15.51 19.43 6.18
C TYR A 129 -16.93 18.88 6.23
N VAL A 130 -17.68 19.01 5.13
CA VAL A 130 -19.00 18.41 4.99
C VAL A 130 -18.96 17.46 3.80
N PHE A 131 -19.39 16.23 4.02
CA PHE A 131 -19.49 15.17 3.03
C PHE A 131 -20.97 14.91 2.73
N ASP A 132 -21.38 15.18 1.50
CA ASP A 132 -22.71 14.83 0.98
C ASP A 132 -22.59 13.61 0.06
N PHE A 133 -23.03 12.45 0.55
CA PHE A 133 -23.12 11.21 -0.22
C PHE A 133 -24.48 11.12 -0.90
N ILE A 134 -24.51 11.03 -2.22
CA ILE A 134 -25.74 11.09 -3.03
C ILE A 134 -26.00 9.74 -3.71
N LYS A 135 -27.24 9.24 -3.54
CA LYS A 135 -27.73 8.02 -4.19
C LYS A 135 -29.20 8.17 -4.58
N GLY A 136 -29.49 8.24 -5.87
CA GLY A 136 -30.81 8.58 -6.40
C GLY A 136 -31.27 9.91 -5.81
N ASP A 137 -32.45 9.92 -5.18
CA ASP A 137 -33.02 11.09 -4.52
C ASP A 137 -32.57 11.26 -3.06
N SER A 138 -31.76 10.32 -2.55
CA SER A 138 -31.27 10.33 -1.16
C SER A 138 -29.94 11.06 -1.05
N THR A 139 -29.80 11.87 0.00
CA THR A 139 -28.54 12.51 0.40
C THR A 139 -28.23 12.20 1.85
N TYR A 140 -27.02 11.70 2.12
CA TYR A 140 -26.51 11.44 3.45
C TYR A 140 -25.39 12.42 3.75
N ARG A 141 -25.64 13.34 4.70
CA ARG A 141 -24.71 14.40 5.07
C ARG A 141 -23.97 14.04 6.36
N ILE A 142 -22.65 13.99 6.29
CA ILE A 142 -21.76 13.89 7.46
C ILE A 142 -21.00 15.22 7.59
N GLU A 143 -20.98 15.77 8.79
CA GLU A 143 -20.14 16.93 9.10
C GLU A 143 -18.95 16.52 9.96
N VAL A 144 -17.73 16.84 9.51
CA VAL A 144 -16.50 16.61 10.25
C VAL A 144 -16.27 17.79 11.18
N LYS A 145 -16.27 17.52 12.49
CA LYS A 145 -16.18 18.53 13.57
C LYS A 145 -14.84 18.48 14.31
N GLY A 146 -14.08 17.40 14.11
CA GLY A 146 -12.78 17.15 14.71
C GLY A 146 -11.96 16.24 13.82
N HIS A 147 -10.69 15.98 14.17
CA HIS A 147 -9.88 15.00 13.45
C HIS A 147 -10.57 13.62 13.43
N ASN A 148 -11.19 13.24 14.53
CA ASN A 148 -11.81 11.95 14.76
C ASN A 148 -13.28 12.08 15.22
N ILE A 149 -13.92 13.23 14.99
CA ILE A 149 -15.29 13.52 15.43
C ILE A 149 -16.14 13.92 14.23
N ILE A 150 -17.28 13.27 14.07
CA ILE A 150 -18.30 13.62 13.09
C ILE A 150 -19.63 13.94 13.76
N GLU A 151 -20.46 14.71 13.07
CA GLU A 151 -21.87 14.93 13.36
C GLU A 151 -22.72 14.30 12.25
N PHE A 152 -23.72 13.50 12.65
CA PHE A 152 -24.70 12.88 11.77
C PHE A 152 -26.07 12.87 12.45
N LYS A 153 -27.09 13.41 11.78
CA LYS A 153 -28.47 13.56 12.33
C LYS A 153 -28.47 14.13 13.76
N ASP A 154 -27.81 15.26 13.95
CA ASP A 154 -27.73 16.00 15.22
C ASP A 154 -27.10 15.22 16.39
N LYS A 155 -26.34 14.16 16.09
CA LYS A 155 -25.58 13.38 17.08
C LYS A 155 -24.09 13.38 16.73
N TYR A 156 -23.25 13.38 17.76
CA TYR A 156 -21.81 13.33 17.62
C TYR A 156 -21.30 11.90 17.78
N TYR A 157 -20.32 11.55 16.95
CA TYR A 157 -19.68 10.24 16.97
C TYR A 157 -18.16 10.39 16.89
N ASN A 158 -17.45 9.58 17.67
CA ASN A 158 -16.03 9.32 17.47
C ASN A 158 -15.88 8.31 16.34
N VAL A 159 -14.89 8.51 15.48
CA VAL A 159 -14.54 7.71 14.29
C VAL A 159 -13.02 7.68 14.09
N SER A 160 -12.49 6.95 13.10
CA SER A 160 -11.09 7.18 12.68
C SER A 160 -10.90 8.58 12.10
N GLU A 161 -9.65 8.98 11.93
CA GLU A 161 -9.33 10.23 11.26
C GLU A 161 -9.56 10.24 9.74
N GLY A 162 -10.06 9.14 9.17
CA GLY A 162 -10.19 8.95 7.72
C GLY A 162 -10.98 10.07 7.03
N PHE A 163 -12.12 10.49 7.60
CA PHE A 163 -12.93 11.55 7.00
C PHE A 163 -12.20 12.91 6.95
N TYR A 164 -11.57 13.29 8.06
CA TYR A 164 -10.79 14.53 8.13
C TYR A 164 -9.64 14.50 7.12
N ARG A 165 -8.91 13.38 7.05
CA ARG A 165 -7.82 13.16 6.09
C ARG A 165 -8.31 13.22 4.65
N LEU A 166 -9.50 12.70 4.37
CA LEU A 166 -10.06 12.67 3.02
C LEU A 166 -10.44 14.09 2.59
N GLY A 167 -10.97 14.89 3.52
CA GLY A 167 -11.21 16.31 3.33
C GLY A 167 -9.92 17.06 2.98
N ASN A 168 -8.85 16.87 3.77
CA ASN A 168 -7.55 17.47 3.48
C ASN A 168 -6.94 17.00 2.15
N ALA A 169 -7.09 15.72 1.81
CA ALA A 169 -6.51 15.16 0.60
C ALA A 169 -7.14 15.73 -0.68
N LEU A 170 -8.40 16.18 -0.63
CA LEU A 170 -9.19 16.51 -1.80
C LEU A 170 -9.56 17.98 -1.91
N VAL A 171 -9.84 18.65 -0.79
CA VAL A 171 -10.16 20.09 -0.78
C VAL A 171 -8.87 20.91 -0.87
N PHE A 172 -8.92 22.07 -1.52
CA PHE A 172 -7.76 22.95 -1.71
C PHE A 172 -7.04 23.30 -0.39
N PRO A 173 -5.70 23.49 -0.43
CA PRO A 173 -4.96 23.82 0.78
C PRO A 173 -5.35 25.22 1.23
N PRO A 174 -5.45 25.46 2.55
CA PRO A 174 -5.40 26.82 3.03
C PRO A 174 -4.07 27.47 2.60
N THR A 175 -4.08 28.78 2.37
CA THR A 175 -2.96 29.49 1.74
C THR A 175 -1.62 29.35 2.47
N TYR A 176 -1.62 29.05 3.76
CA TYR A 176 -0.42 28.84 4.57
C TYR A 176 0.21 27.44 4.44
N MET A 177 -0.49 26.47 3.83
CA MET A 177 -0.02 25.09 3.59
C MET A 177 0.52 24.89 2.17
N LYS A 178 0.72 25.96 1.40
CA LYS A 178 1.30 25.85 0.06
C LYS A 178 2.75 25.38 0.14
N VAL A 179 3.04 24.26 -0.50
CA VAL A 179 4.39 23.69 -0.61
C VAL A 179 4.72 23.47 -2.08
N ASP A 180 5.87 24.00 -2.51
CA ASP A 180 6.22 24.02 -3.93
C ASP A 180 7.08 22.82 -4.37
N ASN A 181 7.66 22.08 -3.42
CA ASN A 181 8.51 20.94 -3.73
C ASN A 181 7.74 19.61 -3.64
N ILE A 182 8.02 18.69 -4.56
CA ILE A 182 7.28 17.44 -4.74
C ILE A 182 7.29 16.56 -3.49
N LEU A 183 8.45 16.43 -2.82
CA LEU A 183 8.59 15.61 -1.61
C LEU A 183 7.80 16.19 -0.43
N GLY A 184 7.76 17.51 -0.31
CA GLY A 184 6.95 18.20 0.69
C GLY A 184 5.45 18.04 0.42
N LYS A 185 5.01 18.14 -0.83
CA LYS A 185 3.61 17.85 -1.18
C LYS A 185 3.23 16.41 -0.81
N MET A 186 4.10 15.44 -1.11
CA MET A 186 3.92 14.04 -0.71
C MET A 186 3.90 13.87 0.82
N TYR A 187 4.78 14.55 1.54
CA TYR A 187 4.83 14.52 3.01
C TYR A 187 3.50 14.97 3.61
N TYR A 188 2.90 16.03 3.08
CA TYR A 188 1.63 16.55 3.58
C TYR A 188 0.39 15.89 2.95
N SER A 189 0.56 14.90 2.08
CA SER A 189 -0.56 14.12 1.56
C SER A 189 -1.25 13.38 2.69
N SER A 190 -2.59 13.42 2.71
CA SER A 190 -3.37 12.77 3.77
C SER A 190 -3.83 11.36 3.40
N TYR A 191 -3.69 10.98 2.13
CA TYR A 191 -4.04 9.68 1.58
C TYR A 191 -3.06 9.22 0.50
N MET A 192 -2.86 7.91 0.42
CA MET A 192 -2.08 7.24 -0.62
C MET A 192 -2.86 6.01 -1.11
N ILE A 193 -2.85 5.76 -2.42
CA ILE A 193 -3.36 4.52 -3.02
C ILE A 193 -2.19 3.77 -3.63
N GLU A 194 -1.96 2.55 -3.21
CA GLU A 194 -1.01 1.64 -3.85
C GLU A 194 -1.73 0.78 -4.90
N LYS A 195 -1.14 0.64 -6.09
CA LYS A 195 -1.54 -0.30 -7.14
C LYS A 195 -0.39 -1.28 -7.37
N THR A 196 -0.53 -2.52 -6.91
CA THR A 196 0.51 -3.55 -7.01
C THR A 196 -0.01 -4.76 -7.78
N LEU A 197 0.84 -5.39 -8.59
CA LEU A 197 0.51 -6.65 -9.27
C LEU A 197 0.48 -7.81 -8.27
N ASN A 198 -0.64 -8.54 -8.21
CA ASN A 198 -0.77 -9.78 -7.45
C ASN A 198 -0.26 -10.99 -8.26
N PHE A 199 -0.31 -12.20 -7.67
CA PHE A 199 0.10 -13.46 -8.31
C PHE A 199 -0.60 -13.78 -9.64
N ASN A 200 -1.79 -13.23 -9.87
CA ASN A 200 -2.55 -13.43 -11.11
C ASN A 200 -2.20 -12.39 -12.18
N ASN A 201 -1.19 -11.54 -11.95
CA ASN A 201 -0.88 -10.36 -12.75
C ASN A 201 -2.06 -9.38 -12.87
N GLU A 202 -2.93 -9.35 -11.86
CA GLU A 202 -3.98 -8.35 -11.74
C GLU A 202 -3.54 -7.27 -10.76
N TYR A 203 -3.92 -6.02 -11.03
CA TYR A 203 -3.63 -4.92 -10.12
C TYR A 203 -4.54 -4.99 -8.90
N GLU A 204 -3.97 -5.25 -7.73
CA GLU A 204 -4.59 -4.99 -6.43
C GLU A 204 -4.40 -3.52 -6.08
N LYS A 205 -5.46 -2.88 -5.60
CA LYS A 205 -5.41 -1.50 -5.11
C LYS A 205 -5.60 -1.51 -3.59
N THR A 206 -4.68 -0.89 -2.85
CA THR A 206 -4.77 -0.73 -1.39
C THR A 206 -4.79 0.76 -1.03
N LEU A 207 -5.68 1.13 -0.12
CA LEU A 207 -5.80 2.49 0.38
C LEU A 207 -5.03 2.63 1.69
N HIS A 208 -4.27 3.71 1.83
CA HIS A 208 -3.51 4.01 3.03
C HIS A 208 -3.78 5.45 3.46
N SER A 209 -4.15 5.62 4.73
CA SER A 209 -4.25 6.92 5.39
C SER A 209 -3.24 7.07 6.51
N ASP A 210 -2.22 6.22 6.59
CA ASP A 210 -1.23 6.23 7.67
C ASP A 210 -0.17 7.31 7.44
N ILE A 211 -0.11 8.28 8.36
CA ILE A 211 0.90 9.35 8.38
C ILE A 211 2.31 8.77 8.44
N GLY A 212 2.53 7.70 9.20
CA GLY A 212 3.85 7.09 9.36
C GLY A 212 4.41 6.65 8.02
N LEU A 213 3.59 5.95 7.25
CA LEU A 213 3.95 5.46 5.91
C LEU A 213 4.18 6.61 4.93
N ILE A 214 3.27 7.58 4.90
CA ILE A 214 3.33 8.72 3.97
C ILE A 214 4.52 9.63 4.28
N HIS A 215 4.78 9.92 5.56
CA HIS A 215 5.89 10.76 6.01
C HIS A 215 7.26 10.08 5.86
N ALA A 216 7.32 8.76 5.96
CA ALA A 216 8.59 8.02 5.86
C ALA A 216 9.22 8.13 4.48
N PHE A 217 8.40 8.22 3.41
CA PHE A 217 8.93 8.18 2.06
C PHE A 217 9.80 9.41 1.70
N PRO A 218 9.34 10.67 1.89
CA PRO A 218 10.18 11.84 1.67
C PRO A 218 11.50 11.80 2.46
N GLN A 219 11.43 11.37 3.73
CA GLN A 219 12.60 11.24 4.59
C GLN A 219 13.58 10.18 4.09
N TYR A 220 13.07 9.06 3.56
CA TYR A 220 13.88 8.02 2.95
C TYR A 220 14.66 8.55 1.74
N ILE A 221 13.98 9.29 0.85
CA ILE A 221 14.63 9.88 -0.33
C ILE A 221 15.75 10.84 0.09
N GLU A 222 15.49 11.77 1.01
CA GLU A 222 16.50 12.70 1.52
C GLU A 222 17.70 11.98 2.15
N LYS A 223 17.43 10.96 2.97
CA LYS A 223 18.47 10.15 3.61
C LYS A 223 19.28 9.33 2.60
N GLY A 224 18.64 8.75 1.59
CA GLY A 224 19.32 7.97 0.55
C GLY A 224 20.22 8.85 -0.32
N ILE A 225 19.77 10.06 -0.67
CA ILE A 225 20.60 11.02 -1.43
C ILE A 225 21.80 11.46 -0.60
N SER A 226 21.59 11.86 0.67
CA SER A 226 22.68 12.32 1.54
C SER A 226 23.77 11.27 1.78
N LYS A 227 23.41 9.98 1.73
CA LYS A 227 24.34 8.85 1.84
C LYS A 227 24.95 8.41 0.51
N GLY A 228 24.49 8.94 -0.62
CA GLY A 228 24.88 8.50 -1.96
C GLY A 228 24.28 7.15 -2.39
N ASP A 229 23.31 6.64 -1.62
CA ASP A 229 22.58 5.41 -1.92
C ASP A 229 21.55 5.61 -3.04
N LEU A 230 21.02 6.83 -3.16
CA LEU A 230 20.13 7.26 -4.24
C LEU A 230 20.81 8.36 -5.06
N VAL A 231 20.71 8.25 -6.39
CA VAL A 231 21.13 9.31 -7.30
C VAL A 231 19.99 9.69 -8.25
N ILE A 232 19.96 10.95 -8.68
CA ILE A 232 19.00 11.40 -9.69
C ILE A 232 19.55 11.06 -11.08
N ILE A 233 18.70 10.51 -11.94
CA ILE A 233 19.01 10.21 -13.34
C ILE A 233 17.99 10.89 -14.27
N ASP A 234 18.40 11.18 -15.50
CA ASP A 234 17.53 11.91 -16.45
C ASP A 234 16.43 11.03 -17.08
N LYS A 235 16.70 9.73 -17.20
CA LYS A 235 15.79 8.77 -17.84
C LYS A 235 16.03 7.36 -17.32
N LEU A 236 14.96 6.56 -17.29
CA LEU A 236 15.06 5.12 -17.06
C LEU A 236 15.97 4.48 -18.13
N PRO A 237 16.77 3.45 -17.75
CA PRO A 237 17.62 2.77 -18.72
C PRO A 237 16.78 2.02 -19.77
N LYS A 238 17.37 1.84 -20.95
CA LYS A 238 16.80 0.91 -21.94
C LYS A 238 17.11 -0.52 -21.51
N GLY A 239 16.11 -1.39 -21.46
CA GLY A 239 16.28 -2.79 -21.07
C GLY A 239 15.04 -3.34 -20.37
N ASN A 240 15.24 -4.37 -19.54
CA ASN A 240 14.18 -5.02 -18.79
C ASN A 240 13.83 -4.21 -17.52
N VAL A 241 13.15 -3.07 -17.70
CA VAL A 241 12.55 -2.28 -16.62
C VAL A 241 11.10 -2.70 -16.46
N LYS A 242 10.70 -3.18 -15.27
CA LYS A 242 9.34 -3.65 -15.00
C LYS A 242 8.70 -2.80 -13.91
N LEU A 243 7.54 -2.23 -14.18
CA LEU A 243 6.74 -1.53 -13.16
C LEU A 243 6.17 -2.56 -12.19
N VAL A 244 6.36 -2.33 -10.89
CA VAL A 244 5.95 -3.27 -9.83
C VAL A 244 4.83 -2.70 -8.97
N SER A 245 4.92 -1.41 -8.66
CA SER A 245 3.94 -0.68 -7.85
C SER A 245 3.83 0.75 -8.33
N THR A 246 2.61 1.28 -8.28
CA THR A 246 2.31 2.69 -8.42
C THR A 246 1.64 3.19 -7.15
N LEU A 247 2.21 4.20 -6.52
CA LEU A 247 1.64 4.90 -5.37
C LEU A 247 1.10 6.26 -5.82
N GLU A 248 -0.17 6.53 -5.53
CA GLU A 248 -0.83 7.80 -5.82
C GLU A 248 -1.07 8.55 -4.52
N PHE A 249 -0.39 9.66 -4.33
CA PHE A 249 -0.52 10.51 -3.15
C PHE A 249 -1.48 11.65 -3.44
N TYR A 250 -2.50 11.81 -2.60
CA TYR A 250 -3.53 12.83 -2.75
C TYR A 250 -3.21 14.03 -1.88
N TRP A 251 -2.93 15.16 -2.53
CA TRP A 251 -2.60 16.44 -1.91
C TRP A 251 -3.49 17.54 -2.48
N HIS A 252 -4.54 17.87 -1.72
CA HIS A 252 -5.51 18.92 -2.04
C HIS A 252 -6.05 18.88 -3.48
N GLY A 253 -6.49 17.70 -3.90
CA GLY A 253 -7.04 17.45 -5.24
C GLY A 253 -5.98 17.24 -6.32
N ASN A 254 -4.69 17.46 -6.04
CA ASN A 254 -3.60 17.05 -6.91
C ASN A 254 -3.17 15.62 -6.57
N ILE A 255 -2.73 14.89 -7.60
CA ILE A 255 -2.22 13.53 -7.47
C ILE A 255 -0.72 13.56 -7.81
N ILE A 256 0.09 13.09 -6.87
CA ILE A 256 1.52 12.85 -7.09
C ILE A 256 1.69 11.35 -7.28
N ILE A 257 2.24 10.96 -8.42
CA ILE A 257 2.40 9.56 -8.80
C ILE A 257 3.84 9.16 -8.53
N MET A 258 4.02 8.06 -7.80
CA MET A 258 5.30 7.39 -7.67
C MET A 258 5.23 6.00 -8.27
N ASN A 259 6.07 5.75 -9.26
CA ASN A 259 6.25 4.44 -9.85
C ASN A 259 7.53 3.80 -9.32
N ILE A 260 7.41 2.54 -8.88
CA ILE A 260 8.53 1.72 -8.41
C ILE A 260 8.80 0.64 -9.45
N TYR A 261 10.06 0.56 -9.90
CA TYR A 261 10.47 -0.35 -10.97
C TYR A 261 11.58 -1.31 -10.53
N ASP A 262 11.47 -2.53 -11.01
CA ASP A 262 12.55 -3.52 -11.01
C ASP A 262 13.40 -3.36 -12.28
N TYR A 263 14.66 -3.80 -12.20
CA TYR A 263 15.54 -3.84 -13.37
C TYR A 263 16.53 -4.98 -13.31
N ASN A 264 16.54 -5.82 -14.36
CA ASN A 264 17.40 -7.01 -14.45
C ASN A 264 17.37 -7.83 -13.15
N ASP A 265 16.16 -8.13 -12.67
CA ASP A 265 15.90 -8.90 -11.44
C ASP A 265 16.42 -8.26 -10.15
N ILE A 266 16.80 -6.97 -10.20
CA ILE A 266 17.06 -6.16 -9.02
C ILE A 266 15.75 -5.47 -8.63
N GLU A 267 15.23 -5.89 -7.49
CA GLU A 267 13.97 -5.37 -6.94
C GLU A 267 14.06 -3.88 -6.58
N SER A 268 13.01 -3.13 -6.93
CA SER A 268 12.82 -1.70 -6.63
C SER A 268 14.04 -0.82 -6.99
N LYS A 269 14.72 -1.12 -8.09
CA LYS A 269 15.94 -0.42 -8.52
C LYS A 269 15.74 1.06 -8.86
N TYR A 270 14.57 1.43 -9.40
CA TYR A 270 14.25 2.80 -9.78
C TYR A 270 12.95 3.28 -9.16
N ILE A 271 12.94 4.56 -8.76
CA ILE A 271 11.73 5.28 -8.36
C ILE A 271 11.55 6.45 -9.32
N GLU A 272 10.36 6.60 -9.87
CA GLU A 272 9.99 7.77 -10.66
C GLU A 272 8.86 8.48 -9.94
N ILE A 273 9.04 9.77 -9.64
CA ILE A 273 8.03 10.62 -9.02
C ILE A 273 7.59 11.66 -10.03
N ILE A 274 6.28 11.76 -10.24
CA ILE A 274 5.63 12.63 -11.21
C ILE A 274 4.62 13.49 -10.47
N ASP A 275 4.76 14.80 -10.62
CA ASP A 275 3.76 15.82 -10.28
C ASP A 275 3.47 16.62 -11.56
N ASN A 276 2.37 17.36 -11.59
CA ASN A 276 1.85 18.07 -12.77
C ASN A 276 2.90 18.92 -13.52
N GLU A 277 3.97 19.33 -12.83
CA GLU A 277 5.01 20.21 -13.36
C GLU A 277 6.38 19.55 -13.55
N LYS A 278 6.63 18.43 -12.86
CA LYS A 278 7.99 17.90 -12.71
C LYS A 278 8.00 16.38 -12.62
N LYS A 279 9.04 15.80 -13.20
CA LYS A 279 9.36 14.38 -13.13
C LYS A 279 10.78 14.23 -12.59
N ILE A 280 10.96 13.39 -11.58
CA ILE A 280 12.27 13.07 -10.99
C ILE A 280 12.42 11.56 -10.96
N ILE A 281 13.57 11.06 -11.38
CA ILE A 281 13.88 9.63 -11.36
C ILE A 281 15.08 9.41 -10.44
N TYR A 282 14.90 8.53 -9.46
CA TYR A 282 15.94 8.10 -8.55
C TYR A 282 16.40 6.68 -8.92
N GLU A 283 17.70 6.47 -8.95
CA GLU A 283 18.33 5.16 -9.02
C GLU A 283 18.93 4.80 -7.66
N GLN A 284 18.57 3.62 -7.16
CA GLN A 284 19.20 3.03 -5.97
C GLN A 284 20.53 2.37 -6.36
N LYS A 285 21.67 2.85 -5.85
CA LYS A 285 23.01 2.32 -6.18
C LYS A 285 23.33 0.98 -5.51
N ASN A 286 22.87 0.78 -4.28
CA ASN A 286 23.12 -0.43 -3.48
C ASN A 286 21.93 -1.40 -3.49
N LYS A 287 22.12 -2.70 -3.25
CA LYS A 287 21.01 -3.67 -3.08
C LYS A 287 20.25 -3.38 -1.77
N GLY A 288 19.37 -2.40 -1.80
CA GLY A 288 18.41 -2.10 -0.73
C GLY A 288 17.02 -2.09 -1.33
N ASN A 289 16.09 -2.83 -0.74
CA ASN A 289 14.74 -2.94 -1.24
C ASN A 289 13.90 -1.80 -0.66
N ILE A 290 13.46 -0.87 -1.50
CA ILE A 290 12.57 0.23 -1.12
C ILE A 290 11.27 -0.32 -0.51
N ARG A 291 10.79 -1.48 -0.98
CA ARG A 291 9.61 -2.18 -0.40
C ARG A 291 9.76 -2.58 1.07
N LEU A 292 10.98 -2.94 1.52
CA LEU A 292 11.23 -3.30 2.93
C LEU A 292 11.04 -2.13 3.90
N PHE A 293 11.18 -0.87 3.43
CA PHE A 293 10.98 0.30 4.29
C PHE A 293 9.52 0.59 4.62
N PHE A 294 8.59 0.02 3.85
CA PHE A 294 7.15 0.18 4.06
C PHE A 294 6.59 -0.82 5.08
N GLY A 295 7.42 -1.73 5.62
CA GLY A 295 6.94 -2.81 6.49
C GLY A 295 5.95 -3.75 5.78
N MET A 296 5.92 -3.72 4.44
CA MET A 296 5.03 -4.50 3.58
C MET A 296 5.64 -5.85 3.27
#